data_AF-A0A378KWC8-F1
#
_entry.id   AF-A0A378KWC8-F1
#
_cell.length_a   1.000
_cell.length_b   1.000
_cell.length_c   1.000
_cell.angle_alpha   90.00
_cell.angle_beta   90.00
_cell.angle_gamma   90.00
#
_symmetry.space_group_name_H-M   'P 1'
#
loop_
_entity.id
_entity.type
_entity.pdbx_description
1 polymer ?
#
loop_
_entity_poly.entity_id
_entity_poly.type
_entity_poly.pdbx_seq_one_letter_code
_entity_poly.pdbx_strand_id
1 'polypeptide(L)'
;MRLKLFTLSEEHKNILRAQKKLVHRTLDTIAVYLVKNKAVPEEWREKIKDEAMINYYDVIPKGKRLRSPEIDLEVIMSRSNGEVETKIYKKNANQANASLIAFVKKALLERQSKLIAMKNNTIDSVKLDHINKHLQQTERFIDDCLFLKISSQLLIAEVGALHHAENIYSGITNSITKPNNIEYLKLINYIDGIKEVIKRHALIDSHGDRVAPGSRLDVAETRQKFNFLYSTIHDLYTSIAQKGLLDLINHKPAELYFEHEFYGLKQMFFAKNDVNYTWFK
;
A
#
# COMPACT_ATOMS: atom_id res chain seq x y z
N MET A 1 2.13 -24.50 -18.83
CA MET A 1 0.70 -24.17 -18.70
C MET A 1 0.56 -22.82 -17.97
N ARG A 2 -0.04 -21.80 -18.60
CA ARG A 2 -0.07 -20.40 -18.13
C ARG A 2 -1.18 -20.22 -17.07
N LEU A 3 -0.83 -19.92 -15.82
CA LEU A 3 -1.76 -19.44 -14.79
C LEU A 3 -1.75 -17.90 -14.81
N LYS A 4 -2.91 -17.28 -15.01
CA LYS A 4 -3.11 -15.84 -14.90
C LYS A 4 -3.00 -15.48 -13.41
N LEU A 5 -1.99 -14.70 -13.04
CA LEU A 5 -1.82 -14.14 -11.70
C LEU A 5 -2.69 -12.88 -11.59
N PHE A 6 -3.58 -12.85 -10.59
CA PHE A 6 -4.20 -11.71 -9.89
C PHE A 6 -4.55 -10.43 -10.67
N THR A 7 -5.79 -10.34 -11.17
CA THR A 7 -6.48 -9.05 -11.29
C THR A 7 -7.01 -8.67 -9.92
N LEU A 8 -6.51 -7.58 -9.33
CA LEU A 8 -7.15 -6.96 -8.16
C LEU A 8 -8.63 -6.71 -8.46
N SER A 9 -9.50 -6.86 -7.46
CA SER A 9 -10.90 -6.43 -7.58
C SER A 9 -10.95 -4.92 -7.86
N GLU A 10 -11.97 -4.45 -8.56
CA GLU A 10 -12.12 -3.00 -8.81
C GLU A 10 -12.27 -2.21 -7.51
N GLU A 11 -12.85 -2.81 -6.47
CA GLU A 11 -12.88 -2.23 -5.12
C GLU A 11 -11.46 -1.95 -4.58
N HIS A 12 -10.59 -2.95 -4.62
CA HIS A 12 -9.19 -2.81 -4.20
C HIS A 12 -8.43 -1.80 -5.06
N LYS A 13 -8.67 -1.79 -6.38
CA LYS A 13 -8.08 -0.75 -7.26
C LYS A 13 -8.57 0.64 -6.90
N ASN A 14 -9.85 0.80 -6.55
CA ASN A 14 -10.43 2.09 -6.17
C ASN A 14 -9.82 2.64 -4.88
N ILE A 15 -9.56 1.77 -3.89
CA ILE A 15 -8.87 2.16 -2.65
C ILE A 15 -7.47 2.72 -2.96
N LEU A 16 -6.68 2.00 -3.78
CA LEU A 16 -5.35 2.45 -4.13
C LEU A 16 -5.39 3.75 -4.98
N ARG A 17 -6.35 3.87 -5.90
CA ARG A 17 -6.59 5.11 -6.70
C ARG A 17 -6.87 6.31 -5.79
N ALA A 18 -7.63 6.13 -4.71
CA ALA A 18 -7.90 7.19 -3.74
C ALA A 18 -6.62 7.65 -3.02
N GLN A 19 -5.79 6.71 -2.57
CA GLN A 19 -4.50 7.01 -1.96
C GLN A 19 -3.56 7.75 -2.91
N LYS A 20 -3.51 7.35 -4.19
CA LYS A 20 -2.73 8.07 -5.21
C LYS A 20 -3.16 9.53 -5.33
N LYS A 21 -4.48 9.79 -5.36
CA LYS A 21 -5.02 11.17 -5.41
C LYS A 21 -4.59 11.98 -4.20
N LEU A 22 -4.59 11.37 -3.01
CA LEU A 22 -4.12 12.01 -1.77
C LEU A 22 -2.63 12.37 -1.86
N VAL A 23 -1.77 11.39 -2.19
CA VAL A 23 -0.32 11.60 -2.36
C VAL A 23 -0.06 12.76 -3.33
N HIS A 24 -0.69 12.74 -4.50
CA HIS A 24 -0.48 13.78 -5.50
C HIS A 24 -0.92 15.17 -5.02
N ARG A 25 -2.12 15.29 -4.42
CA ARG A 25 -2.62 16.58 -3.92
C ARG A 25 -1.69 17.18 -2.85
N THR A 26 -1.20 16.35 -1.94
CA THR A 26 -0.29 16.80 -0.89
C THR A 26 1.07 17.19 -1.48
N LEU A 27 1.62 16.41 -2.41
CA LEU A 27 2.90 16.75 -3.05
C LEU A 27 2.81 18.02 -3.92
N ASP A 28 1.70 18.25 -4.66
CA ASP A 28 1.49 19.50 -5.40
C ASP A 28 1.38 20.69 -4.45
N THR A 29 0.71 20.53 -3.30
CA THR A 29 0.63 21.58 -2.26
C THR A 29 2.02 21.95 -1.73
N ILE A 30 2.86 20.95 -1.46
CA ILE A 30 4.25 21.17 -1.04
C ILE A 30 5.06 21.83 -2.15
N ALA A 31 4.89 21.41 -3.41
CA ALA A 31 5.57 22.00 -4.55
C ALA A 31 5.23 23.48 -4.72
N VAL A 32 3.95 23.85 -4.66
CA VAL A 32 3.48 25.24 -4.70
C VAL A 32 4.14 26.06 -3.59
N TYR A 33 4.22 25.52 -2.38
CA TYR A 33 4.92 26.17 -1.28
C TYR A 33 6.42 26.37 -1.56
N LEU A 34 7.13 25.33 -2.00
CA LEU A 34 8.57 25.40 -2.27
C LEU A 34 8.89 26.40 -3.39
N VAL A 35 8.12 26.40 -4.47
CA VAL A 35 8.23 27.33 -5.61
C VAL A 35 7.98 28.77 -5.18
N LYS A 36 6.87 29.04 -4.48
CA LYS A 36 6.52 30.39 -3.99
C LYS A 36 7.62 30.98 -3.11
N ASN A 37 8.34 30.13 -2.39
CA ASN A 37 9.43 30.53 -1.52
C ASN A 37 10.82 30.46 -2.19
N LYS A 38 10.88 30.31 -3.52
CA LYS A 38 12.11 30.22 -4.33
C LYS A 38 13.08 29.14 -3.84
N ALA A 39 12.56 28.09 -3.19
CA ALA A 39 13.36 26.98 -2.70
C ALA A 39 13.71 26.00 -3.83
N VAL A 40 12.85 25.94 -4.86
CA VAL A 40 13.02 25.12 -6.06
C VAL A 40 12.53 25.89 -7.30
N PRO A 41 12.98 25.53 -8.52
CA PRO A 41 12.48 26.10 -9.78
C PRO A 41 11.01 25.74 -10.08
N GLU A 42 10.34 26.51 -10.95
CA GLU A 42 8.93 26.26 -11.36
C GLU A 42 8.77 24.90 -12.07
N GLU A 43 9.73 24.52 -12.91
CA GLU A 43 9.81 23.22 -13.62
C GLU A 43 9.74 22.01 -12.69
N TRP A 44 10.06 22.21 -11.40
CA TRP A 44 9.98 21.17 -10.38
C TRP A 44 8.53 20.70 -10.16
N ARG A 45 7.56 21.60 -10.32
CA ARG A 45 6.13 21.28 -10.23
C ARG A 45 5.67 20.43 -11.42
N GLU A 46 6.23 20.66 -12.61
CA GLU A 46 5.92 19.88 -13.81
C GLU A 46 6.40 18.43 -13.65
N LYS A 47 7.61 18.23 -13.11
CA LYS A 47 8.13 16.88 -12.80
C LYS A 47 7.23 16.07 -11.87
N ILE A 48 6.63 16.72 -10.85
CA ILE A 48 5.68 16.06 -9.94
C ILE A 48 4.41 15.64 -10.68
N LYS A 49 3.90 16.51 -11.56
CA LYS A 49 2.71 16.19 -12.37
C LYS A 49 2.98 15.04 -13.33
N ASP A 50 4.14 15.04 -14.00
CA ASP A 50 4.52 14.02 -14.97
C ASP A 50 4.68 12.64 -14.32
N GLU A 51 5.37 12.55 -13.19
CA GLU A 51 5.52 11.28 -12.45
C GLU A 51 4.20 10.79 -11.84
N ALA A 52 3.26 11.70 -11.53
CA ALA A 52 1.95 11.36 -11.01
C ALA A 52 0.97 10.79 -12.06
N MET A 53 1.21 11.00 -13.36
CA MET A 53 0.37 10.43 -14.42
C MET A 53 0.51 8.91 -14.58
N ILE A 54 1.51 8.28 -13.95
CA ILE A 54 1.76 6.83 -14.03
C ILE A 54 0.73 6.08 -13.15
N ASN A 55 -0.13 5.21 -13.71
CA ASN A 55 -0.98 4.32 -12.89
C ASN A 55 -0.25 3.02 -12.54
N TYR A 56 -0.40 2.60 -11.28
CA TYR A 56 0.37 1.51 -10.69
C TYR A 56 -0.48 0.26 -10.47
N TYR A 57 -1.35 -0.07 -11.42
CA TYR A 57 -2.31 -1.16 -11.29
C TYR A 57 -2.22 -2.10 -12.49
N ASP A 58 -1.22 -3.00 -12.51
CA ASP A 58 -1.31 -4.35 -13.09
C ASP A 58 0.04 -5.14 -13.00
N VAL A 59 0.04 -6.40 -13.42
CA VAL A 59 0.59 -7.62 -12.78
C VAL A 59 2.11 -7.92 -12.91
N ILE A 60 2.60 -8.74 -11.97
CA ILE A 60 3.91 -9.40 -11.86
C ILE A 60 4.21 -10.38 -13.02
N PRO A 61 5.46 -10.45 -13.55
CA PRO A 61 5.77 -11.23 -14.75
C PRO A 61 5.59 -12.74 -14.58
N LYS A 62 5.13 -13.39 -15.66
CA LYS A 62 5.04 -14.86 -15.79
C LYS A 62 6.39 -15.55 -15.59
N GLY A 63 6.46 -16.41 -14.57
CA GLY A 63 7.23 -17.66 -14.63
C GLY A 63 8.73 -17.62 -14.36
N LYS A 64 9.23 -16.77 -13.44
CA LYS A 64 10.62 -16.90 -12.93
C LYS A 64 10.68 -16.75 -11.41
N ARG A 65 11.69 -17.37 -10.78
CA ARG A 65 12.03 -17.25 -9.35
C ARG A 65 11.97 -15.77 -8.94
N LEU A 66 11.30 -15.48 -7.83
CA LEU A 66 11.13 -14.16 -7.19
C LEU A 66 12.46 -13.40 -7.08
N ARG A 67 12.86 -12.71 -8.15
CA ARG A 67 13.63 -11.46 -8.06
C ARG A 67 12.60 -10.35 -7.89
N SER A 68 12.95 -9.33 -7.10
CA SER A 68 12.07 -8.28 -6.57
C SER A 68 10.91 -7.89 -7.51
N PRO A 69 9.67 -7.78 -7.00
CA PRO A 69 8.45 -7.73 -7.82
C PRO A 69 8.45 -6.53 -8.79
N GLU A 70 8.43 -6.84 -10.09
CA GLU A 70 8.14 -5.91 -11.18
C GLU A 70 6.62 -5.82 -11.36
N ILE A 71 6.07 -4.63 -11.61
CA ILE A 71 4.64 -4.37 -11.83
C ILE A 71 4.49 -3.93 -13.29
N ASP A 72 3.46 -4.43 -13.98
CA ASP A 72 3.03 -3.96 -15.30
C ASP A 72 2.23 -2.65 -15.10
N LEU A 73 2.84 -1.52 -15.43
CA LEU A 73 2.28 -0.17 -15.29
C LEU A 73 1.34 0.16 -16.44
N GLU A 74 0.06 0.38 -16.18
CA GLU A 74 -0.86 0.92 -17.18
C GLU A 74 -0.73 2.46 -17.26
N VAL A 75 0.03 2.98 -18.23
CA VAL A 75 0.14 4.44 -18.42
C VAL A 75 -0.93 4.88 -19.42
N ILE A 76 -1.90 5.65 -18.92
CA ILE A 76 -2.90 6.34 -19.74
C ILE A 76 -2.29 7.68 -20.14
N MET A 77 -1.65 7.72 -21.31
CA MET A 77 -1.09 8.96 -21.87
C MET A 77 -2.18 9.64 -22.69
N SER A 78 -2.57 10.85 -22.29
CA SER A 78 -3.30 11.74 -23.20
C SER A 78 -2.27 12.45 -24.08
N ARG A 79 -2.24 12.10 -25.37
CA ARG A 79 -1.39 12.80 -26.34
C ARG A 79 -1.99 14.19 -26.61
N SER A 80 -1.16 15.10 -27.11
CA SER A 80 -1.56 16.49 -27.43
C SER A 80 -2.69 16.61 -28.47
N ASN A 81 -3.03 15.52 -29.16
CA ASN A 81 -4.15 15.39 -30.08
C ASN A 81 -5.44 14.85 -29.43
N GLY A 82 -5.46 14.61 -28.11
CA GLY A 82 -6.60 14.06 -27.39
C GLY A 82 -6.75 12.54 -27.46
N GLU A 83 -5.82 11.84 -28.13
CA GLU A 83 -5.81 10.37 -28.12
C GLU A 83 -5.30 9.84 -26.79
N VAL A 84 -6.04 8.88 -26.24
CA VAL A 84 -5.67 8.17 -25.03
C VAL A 84 -4.94 6.89 -25.41
N GLU A 85 -3.64 6.83 -25.20
CA GLU A 85 -2.83 5.63 -25.42
C GLU A 85 -2.53 4.94 -24.09
N THR A 86 -2.88 3.66 -24.00
CA THR A 86 -2.52 2.81 -22.86
C THR A 86 -1.21 2.08 -23.15
N LYS A 87 -0.12 2.43 -22.45
CA LYS A 87 1.17 1.73 -22.55
C LYS A 87 1.49 0.96 -21.28
N ILE A 88 1.88 -0.31 -21.43
CA ILE A 88 2.31 -1.17 -20.32
C ILE A 88 3.82 -1.03 -20.12
N TYR A 89 4.27 -0.48 -18.98
CA TYR A 89 5.69 -0.38 -18.63
C TYR A 89 6.06 -1.30 -17.47
N LYS A 90 7.27 -1.88 -17.47
CA LYS A 90 7.78 -2.64 -16.32
C LYS A 90 8.59 -1.71 -15.42
N LYS A 91 8.04 -1.30 -14.26
CA LYS A 91 8.81 -0.62 -13.20
C LYS A 91 8.34 -1.06 -11.82
N ASN A 92 9.21 -0.87 -10.84
CA ASN A 92 8.92 -1.08 -9.42
C ASN A 92 8.08 0.09 -8.88
N ALA A 93 6.75 -0.09 -8.71
CA ALA A 93 5.84 0.96 -8.23
C ALA A 93 6.16 1.44 -6.80
N ASN A 94 6.63 0.52 -5.94
CA ASN A 94 7.05 0.85 -4.58
C ASN A 94 8.24 1.83 -4.58
N GLN A 95 9.09 1.76 -5.61
CA GLN A 95 10.20 2.70 -5.78
C GLN A 95 9.73 4.06 -6.33
N ALA A 96 8.69 4.14 -7.15
CA ALA A 96 8.28 5.39 -7.78
C ALA A 96 7.67 6.40 -6.78
N ASN A 97 6.63 6.02 -6.03
CA ASN A 97 6.06 6.89 -5.00
C ASN A 97 7.08 7.19 -3.88
N ALA A 98 7.87 6.18 -3.48
CA ALA A 98 8.90 6.38 -2.46
C ALA A 98 10.02 7.32 -2.95
N SER A 99 10.40 7.27 -4.23
CA SER A 99 11.40 8.16 -4.81
C SER A 99 10.88 9.58 -4.93
N LEU A 100 9.63 9.76 -5.40
CA LEU A 100 9.01 11.08 -5.50
C LEU A 100 8.85 11.73 -4.11
N ILE A 101 8.36 10.97 -3.12
CA ILE A 101 8.26 11.45 -1.73
C ILE A 101 9.65 11.75 -1.15
N ALA A 102 10.65 10.90 -1.40
CA ALA A 102 12.01 11.13 -0.92
C ALA A 102 12.66 12.37 -1.55
N PHE A 103 12.42 12.59 -2.84
CA PHE A 103 12.87 13.76 -3.58
C PHE A 103 12.27 15.05 -3.01
N VAL A 104 10.96 15.08 -2.77
CA VAL A 104 10.27 16.21 -2.13
C VAL A 104 10.77 16.43 -0.70
N LYS A 105 10.89 15.36 0.09
CA LYS A 105 11.41 15.42 1.46
C LYS A 105 12.83 15.99 1.51
N LYS A 106 13.70 15.62 0.56
CA LYS A 106 15.07 16.15 0.48
C LYS A 106 15.06 17.66 0.30
N ALA A 107 14.24 18.19 -0.62
CA ALA A 107 14.11 19.64 -0.83
C ALA A 107 13.60 20.39 0.42
N LEU A 108 12.67 19.78 1.17
CA LEU A 108 12.20 20.32 2.45
C LEU A 108 13.29 20.33 3.52
N LEU A 109 14.08 19.26 3.63
CA LEU A 109 15.21 19.20 4.57
C LEU A 109 16.28 20.25 4.25
N GLU A 110 16.63 20.43 2.98
CA GLU A 110 17.56 21.48 2.54
C GLU A 110 17.03 22.88 2.88
N ARG A 111 15.72 23.11 2.70
CA ARG A 111 15.06 24.35 3.11
C ARG A 111 15.10 24.55 4.63
N GLN A 112 14.81 23.51 5.40
CA GLN A 112 14.84 23.56 6.87
C GLN A 112 16.24 23.97 7.36
N SER A 113 17.30 23.36 6.82
CA SER A 113 18.68 23.73 7.14
C SER A 113 18.97 25.20 6.83
N LYS A 114 18.50 25.71 5.67
CA LYS A 114 18.65 27.15 5.32
C LYS A 114 17.90 28.06 6.29
N LEU A 115 16.68 27.71 6.68
CA LEU A 115 15.89 28.48 7.63
C LEU A 115 16.50 28.50 9.04
N ILE A 116 17.08 27.37 9.50
CA ILE A 116 17.81 27.29 10.77
C ILE A 116 19.05 28.20 10.71
N ALA A 117 19.81 28.17 9.62
CA ALA A 117 20.97 29.06 9.43
C ALA A 117 20.55 30.54 9.42
N MET A 118 19.43 30.87 8.78
CA MET A 118 18.87 32.23 8.78
C MET A 118 18.45 32.65 10.20
N LYS A 119 17.77 31.77 10.94
CA LYS A 119 17.36 32.02 12.33
C LYS A 119 18.55 32.38 13.21
N ASN A 120 19.64 31.61 13.12
CA ASN A 120 20.85 31.81 13.94
C ASN A 120 21.57 33.14 13.65
N ASN A 121 21.37 33.71 12.46
CA ASN A 121 21.98 34.96 12.02
C ASN A 121 21.04 36.17 12.09
N THR A 122 19.81 36.00 12.60
CA THR A 122 18.80 37.07 12.65
C THR A 122 18.60 37.53 14.09
N ILE A 123 18.75 38.83 14.33
CA ILE A 123 18.58 39.46 15.65
C ILE A 123 17.21 40.18 15.74
N ASP A 124 16.63 40.53 14.60
CA ASP A 124 15.32 41.19 14.47
C ASP A 124 14.17 40.24 14.79
N SER A 125 13.37 40.57 15.81
CA SER A 125 12.28 39.74 16.33
C SER A 125 11.16 39.49 15.31
N VAL A 126 10.82 40.48 14.48
CA VAL A 126 9.75 40.33 13.47
C VAL A 126 10.19 39.37 12.38
N LYS A 127 11.46 39.46 11.95
CA LYS A 127 12.05 38.51 11.00
C LYS A 127 12.19 37.12 11.60
N LEU A 128 12.56 37.01 12.87
CA LEU A 128 12.61 35.74 13.60
C LEU A 128 11.26 35.04 13.65
N ASP A 129 10.18 35.78 13.92
CA ASP A 129 8.82 35.23 13.90
C ASP A 129 8.42 34.70 12.52
N HIS A 130 8.75 35.43 11.46
CA HIS A 130 8.53 34.95 10.09
C HIS A 130 9.32 33.66 9.80
N ILE A 131 10.61 33.61 10.19
CA ILE A 131 11.44 32.42 10.01
C ILE A 131 10.86 31.23 10.79
N ASN A 132 10.43 31.43 12.03
CA ASN A 132 9.83 30.38 12.86
C ASN A 132 8.52 29.85 12.25
N LYS A 133 7.65 30.70 11.69
CA LYS A 133 6.45 30.26 10.97
C LYS A 133 6.80 29.39 9.75
N HIS A 134 7.81 29.78 8.98
CA HIS A 134 8.27 28.99 7.85
C HIS A 134 8.94 27.67 8.27
N LEU A 135 9.65 27.64 9.40
CA LEU A 135 10.20 26.41 9.99
C LEU A 135 9.09 25.45 10.37
N GLN A 136 8.10 25.89 11.15
CA GLN A 136 6.95 25.07 11.56
C GLN A 136 6.20 24.51 10.34
N GLN A 137 5.98 25.34 9.32
CA GLN A 137 5.32 24.88 8.09
C GLN A 137 6.17 23.85 7.33
N THR A 138 7.49 24.03 7.30
CA THR A 138 8.42 23.09 6.65
C THR A 138 8.46 21.75 7.39
N GLU A 139 8.49 21.79 8.73
CA GLU A 139 8.42 20.59 9.60
C GLU A 139 7.13 19.82 9.37
N ARG A 140 5.98 20.50 9.36
CA ARG A 140 4.68 19.88 9.03
C ARG A 140 4.70 19.18 7.67
N PHE A 141 5.28 19.79 6.65
CA PHE A 141 5.39 19.16 5.32
C PHE A 141 6.37 17.98 5.27
N ILE A 142 7.42 17.99 6.11
CA ILE A 142 8.30 16.83 6.27
C ILE A 142 7.53 15.66 6.90
N ASP A 143 6.73 15.95 7.92
CA ASP A 143 5.87 14.96 8.59
C ASP A 143 4.80 14.41 7.63
N ASP A 144 4.21 15.27 6.79
CA ASP A 144 3.29 14.85 5.74
C ASP A 144 3.96 13.90 4.74
N CYS A 145 5.19 14.19 4.30
CA CYS A 145 5.94 13.29 3.42
C CYS A 145 6.22 11.93 4.08
N LEU A 146 6.59 11.94 5.37
CA LEU A 146 6.79 10.72 6.14
C LEU A 146 5.50 9.90 6.26
N PHE A 147 4.39 10.56 6.59
CA PHE A 147 3.08 9.95 6.68
C PHE A 147 2.65 9.33 5.33
N LEU A 148 2.79 10.06 4.22
CA LEU A 148 2.43 9.56 2.88
C LEU A 148 3.24 8.32 2.50
N LYS A 149 4.54 8.31 2.84
CA LYS A 149 5.40 7.15 2.57
C LYS A 149 4.88 5.91 3.28
N ILE A 150 4.59 6.04 4.58
CA ILE A 150 4.25 4.90 5.43
C ILE A 150 2.80 4.46 5.19
N SER A 151 1.86 5.39 5.05
CA SER A 151 0.46 5.09 4.69
C SER A 151 0.36 4.38 3.35
N SER A 152 1.15 4.77 2.35
CA SER A 152 1.16 4.09 1.05
C SER A 152 1.68 2.65 1.15
N GLN A 153 2.73 2.42 1.95
CA GLN A 153 3.28 1.08 2.15
C GLN A 153 2.31 0.17 2.93
N LEU A 154 1.68 0.69 3.97
CA LEU A 154 0.67 -0.06 4.73
C LEU A 154 -0.55 -0.39 3.90
N LEU A 155 -1.07 0.58 3.14
CA LEU A 155 -2.28 0.37 2.35
C LEU A 155 -2.07 -0.68 1.26
N ILE A 156 -0.92 -0.67 0.58
CA ILE A 156 -0.58 -1.69 -0.42
C ILE A 156 -0.54 -3.08 0.22
N ALA A 157 0.11 -3.21 1.38
CA ALA A 157 0.22 -4.47 2.09
C ALA A 157 -1.14 -4.95 2.65
N GLU A 158 -1.97 -4.03 3.14
CA GLU A 158 -3.32 -4.31 3.63
C GLU A 158 -4.24 -4.78 2.50
N VAL A 159 -4.33 -4.00 1.42
CA VAL A 159 -5.15 -4.34 0.24
C VAL A 159 -4.68 -5.65 -0.40
N GLY A 160 -3.36 -5.87 -0.48
CA GLY A 160 -2.81 -7.13 -0.96
C GLY A 160 -3.19 -8.33 -0.09
N ALA A 161 -3.13 -8.19 1.23
CA ALA A 161 -3.54 -9.24 2.15
C ALA A 161 -5.06 -9.51 2.08
N LEU A 162 -5.88 -8.46 2.02
CA LEU A 162 -7.33 -8.58 1.86
C LEU A 162 -7.70 -9.28 0.55
N HIS A 163 -7.03 -8.94 -0.54
CA HIS A 163 -7.23 -9.59 -1.84
C HIS A 163 -6.97 -11.10 -1.78
N HIS A 164 -5.86 -11.53 -1.16
CA HIS A 164 -5.60 -12.96 -1.00
C HIS A 164 -6.62 -13.65 -0.09
N ALA A 165 -7.04 -12.99 1.01
CA ALA A 165 -8.10 -13.51 1.87
C ALA A 165 -9.44 -13.67 1.11
N GLU A 166 -9.79 -12.73 0.24
CA GLU A 166 -10.95 -12.83 -0.65
C GLU A 166 -10.83 -13.95 -1.67
N ASN A 167 -9.66 -14.11 -2.30
CA ASN A 167 -9.44 -15.19 -3.27
C ASN A 167 -9.51 -16.58 -2.64
N ILE A 168 -9.05 -16.71 -1.38
CA ILE A 168 -9.23 -17.93 -0.58
C ILE A 168 -10.72 -18.16 -0.33
N TYR A 169 -11.42 -17.15 0.17
CA TYR A 169 -12.87 -17.21 0.43
C TYR A 169 -13.64 -17.64 -0.83
N SER A 170 -13.49 -16.89 -1.92
CA SER A 170 -14.21 -17.15 -3.17
C SER A 170 -13.81 -18.49 -3.78
N GLY A 171 -12.53 -18.86 -3.71
CA GLY A 171 -12.06 -20.15 -4.18
C GLY A 171 -12.77 -21.30 -3.47
N ILE A 172 -12.87 -21.24 -2.13
CA ILE A 172 -13.52 -22.28 -1.33
C ILE A 172 -15.01 -22.31 -1.62
N THR A 173 -15.68 -21.15 -1.59
CA THR A 173 -17.12 -21.04 -1.86
C THR A 173 -17.49 -21.58 -3.24
N ASN A 174 -16.64 -21.37 -4.25
CA ASN A 174 -16.90 -21.84 -5.61
C ASN A 174 -16.55 -23.33 -5.85
N SER A 175 -15.83 -23.97 -4.92
CA SER A 175 -15.40 -25.37 -5.06
C SER A 175 -16.03 -26.31 -4.04
N ILE A 176 -16.69 -25.79 -2.99
CA ILE A 176 -17.28 -26.64 -1.95
C ILE A 176 -18.52 -27.38 -2.47
N THR A 177 -18.52 -28.71 -2.37
CA THR A 177 -19.66 -29.55 -2.82
C THR A 177 -20.77 -29.65 -1.77
N LYS A 178 -20.46 -29.33 -0.50
CA LYS A 178 -21.39 -29.39 0.65
C LYS A 178 -21.32 -28.10 1.49
N PRO A 179 -22.03 -27.02 1.10
CA PRO A 179 -21.95 -25.72 1.77
C PRO A 179 -22.56 -25.69 3.20
N ASN A 180 -23.29 -26.72 3.61
CA ASN A 180 -23.80 -26.86 4.98
C ASN A 180 -22.83 -27.63 5.91
N ASN A 181 -21.63 -27.99 5.42
CA ASN A 181 -20.64 -28.68 6.23
C ASN A 181 -20.13 -27.78 7.38
N ILE A 182 -20.08 -28.31 8.60
CA ILE A 182 -19.67 -27.57 9.80
C ILE A 182 -18.23 -27.02 9.68
N GLU A 183 -17.30 -27.77 9.07
CA GLU A 183 -15.93 -27.30 8.87
C GLU A 183 -15.84 -26.16 7.87
N TYR A 184 -16.67 -26.20 6.82
CA TYR A 184 -16.79 -25.09 5.88
C TYR A 184 -17.33 -23.83 6.57
N LEU A 185 -18.42 -23.94 7.35
CA LEU A 185 -18.97 -22.79 8.08
C LEU A 185 -17.95 -22.20 9.07
N LYS A 186 -17.20 -23.05 9.78
CA LYS A 186 -16.08 -22.60 10.63
C LYS A 186 -14.99 -21.90 9.82
N LEU A 187 -14.60 -22.47 8.69
CA LEU A 187 -13.56 -21.93 7.81
C LEU A 187 -13.91 -20.51 7.34
N ILE A 188 -15.14 -20.29 6.90
CA ILE A 188 -15.63 -18.97 6.51
C ILE A 188 -15.50 -17.96 7.67
N ASN A 189 -15.98 -18.32 8.86
CA ASN A 189 -15.89 -17.43 10.03
C ASN A 189 -14.44 -17.08 10.39
N TYR A 190 -13.51 -18.03 10.25
CA TYR A 190 -12.09 -17.76 10.49
C TYR A 190 -11.48 -16.86 9.42
N ILE A 191 -11.85 -17.01 8.14
CA ILE A 191 -11.39 -16.13 7.06
C ILE A 191 -11.86 -14.69 7.30
N ASP A 192 -13.11 -14.50 7.75
CA ASP A 192 -13.59 -13.17 8.14
C ASP A 192 -12.81 -12.62 9.33
N GLY A 193 -12.49 -13.47 10.31
CA GLY A 193 -11.57 -13.14 11.40
C GLY A 193 -10.18 -12.67 10.90
N ILE A 194 -9.64 -13.30 9.85
CA ILE A 194 -8.39 -12.85 9.21
C ILE A 194 -8.56 -11.47 8.59
N LYS A 195 -9.64 -11.22 7.85
CA LYS A 195 -9.89 -9.91 7.22
C LYS A 195 -9.93 -8.79 8.28
N GLU A 196 -10.57 -9.05 9.41
CA GLU A 196 -10.62 -8.09 10.51
C GLU A 196 -9.25 -7.88 11.17
N VAL A 197 -8.44 -8.93 11.31
CA VAL A 197 -7.06 -8.80 11.81
C VAL A 197 -6.17 -8.05 10.83
N ILE A 198 -6.34 -8.26 9.52
CA ILE A 198 -5.61 -7.52 8.47
C ILE A 198 -5.91 -6.03 8.56
N LYS A 199 -7.16 -5.62 8.82
CA LYS A 199 -7.56 -4.20 8.89
C LYS A 199 -7.08 -3.47 10.16
N ARG A 200 -6.62 -4.18 11.20
CA ARG A 200 -6.11 -3.55 12.43
C ARG A 200 -4.89 -2.68 12.14
N HIS A 201 -4.76 -1.57 12.87
CA HIS A 201 -3.64 -0.63 12.75
C HIS A 201 -3.46 -0.08 11.32
N ALA A 202 -4.58 0.21 10.64
CA ALA A 202 -4.58 1.09 9.49
C ALA A 202 -4.15 2.51 9.95
N LEU A 203 -3.36 3.21 9.14
CA LEU A 203 -2.94 4.59 9.43
C LEU A 203 -4.04 5.63 9.19
N ILE A 204 -5.16 5.19 8.61
CA ILE A 204 -6.31 6.02 8.28
C ILE A 204 -7.55 5.28 8.82
N ASP A 205 -8.40 5.97 9.57
CA ASP A 205 -9.65 5.40 10.05
C ASP A 205 -10.77 5.48 8.99
N SER A 206 -11.98 5.06 9.35
CA SER A 206 -13.15 5.14 8.46
C SER A 206 -13.56 6.56 8.08
N HIS A 207 -13.09 7.59 8.79
CA HIS A 207 -13.38 9.01 8.54
C HIS A 207 -12.30 9.70 7.70
N GLY A 208 -11.18 9.01 7.44
CA GLY A 208 -10.05 9.58 6.71
C GLY A 208 -9.01 10.26 7.60
N ASP A 209 -9.14 10.14 8.93
CA ASP A 209 -8.25 10.78 9.89
C ASP A 209 -6.99 9.94 10.11
N ARG A 210 -5.87 10.62 10.39
CA ARG A 210 -4.60 9.97 10.72
C ARG A 210 -4.74 9.26 12.06
N VAL A 211 -4.57 7.95 12.06
CA VAL A 211 -4.52 7.17 13.29
C VAL A 211 -3.08 6.97 13.69
N ALA A 212 -2.78 7.11 14.98
CA ALA A 212 -1.49 6.71 15.50
C ALA A 212 -1.29 5.20 15.23
N PRO A 213 -0.12 4.77 14.73
CA PRO A 213 0.16 3.35 14.60
C PRO A 213 0.06 2.67 15.97
N GLY A 214 -0.46 1.45 15.99
CA GLY A 214 -0.59 0.68 17.24
C GLY A 214 0.77 0.31 17.80
N SER A 215 0.88 0.22 19.12
CA SER A 215 2.13 0.00 19.86
C SER A 215 2.87 -1.27 19.41
N ARG A 216 4.15 -1.41 19.79
CA ARG A 216 4.91 -2.66 19.54
C ARG A 216 4.22 -3.89 20.12
N LEU A 217 3.53 -3.74 21.26
CA LEU A 217 2.75 -4.81 21.88
C LEU A 217 1.53 -5.13 21.02
N ASP A 218 0.80 -4.12 20.54
CA ASP A 218 -0.37 -4.30 19.68
C ASP A 218 -0.02 -5.04 18.38
N VAL A 219 1.15 -4.71 17.79
CA VAL A 219 1.67 -5.41 16.61
C VAL A 219 1.99 -6.87 16.93
N ALA A 220 2.59 -7.16 18.09
CA ALA A 220 2.90 -8.53 18.50
C ALA A 220 1.62 -9.37 18.73
N GLU A 221 0.63 -8.81 19.42
CA GLU A 221 -0.67 -9.43 19.63
C GLU A 221 -1.41 -9.69 18.32
N THR A 222 -1.38 -8.72 17.41
CA THR A 222 -2.01 -8.84 16.08
C THR A 222 -1.34 -9.94 15.26
N ARG A 223 0.00 -10.08 15.32
CA ARG A 223 0.73 -11.20 14.69
C ARG A 223 0.36 -12.54 15.30
N GLN A 224 0.28 -12.63 16.62
CA GLN A 224 -0.10 -13.87 17.29
C GLN A 224 -1.51 -14.30 16.90
N LYS A 225 -2.46 -13.36 16.91
CA LYS A 225 -3.84 -13.62 16.48
C LYS A 225 -3.91 -14.03 15.01
N PHE A 226 -3.16 -13.36 14.13
CA PHE A 226 -3.08 -13.75 12.72
C PHE A 226 -2.54 -15.17 12.55
N ASN A 227 -1.42 -15.51 13.20
CA ASN A 227 -0.83 -16.85 13.09
C ASN A 227 -1.79 -17.94 13.57
N PHE A 228 -2.51 -17.70 14.67
CA PHE A 228 -3.53 -18.63 15.15
C PHE A 228 -4.65 -18.83 14.12
N LEU A 229 -5.21 -17.74 13.59
CA LEU A 229 -6.27 -17.81 12.58
C LEU A 229 -5.77 -18.47 11.29
N TYR A 230 -4.58 -18.10 10.82
CA TYR A 230 -3.95 -18.61 9.62
C TYR A 230 -3.74 -20.12 9.67
N SER A 231 -3.13 -20.63 10.75
CA SER A 231 -2.94 -22.07 10.94
C SER A 231 -4.28 -22.80 11.01
N THR A 232 -5.25 -22.25 11.73
CA THR A 232 -6.59 -22.86 11.85
C THR A 232 -7.30 -22.96 10.49
N ILE A 233 -7.24 -21.90 9.68
CA ILE A 233 -7.82 -21.88 8.33
C ILE A 233 -7.10 -22.89 7.44
N HIS A 234 -5.77 -22.95 7.51
CA HIS A 234 -4.98 -23.89 6.72
C HIS A 234 -5.30 -25.35 7.08
N ASP A 235 -5.43 -25.67 8.36
CA ASP A 235 -5.77 -27.01 8.86
C ASP A 235 -7.20 -27.41 8.46
N LEU A 236 -8.17 -26.50 8.63
CA LEU A 236 -9.55 -26.72 8.20
C LEU A 236 -9.64 -26.91 6.68
N TYR A 237 -8.95 -26.08 5.91
CA TYR A 237 -8.85 -26.23 4.46
C TYR A 237 -8.31 -27.60 4.07
N THR A 238 -7.20 -28.02 4.70
CA THR A 238 -6.57 -29.32 4.43
C THR A 238 -7.50 -30.48 4.78
N SER A 239 -8.23 -30.40 5.90
CA SER A 239 -9.25 -31.37 6.28
C SER A 239 -10.38 -31.48 5.24
N ILE A 240 -10.91 -30.34 4.78
CA ILE A 240 -11.98 -30.29 3.76
C ILE A 240 -11.48 -30.89 2.44
N ALA A 241 -10.25 -30.57 2.03
CA ALA A 241 -9.62 -31.12 0.83
C ALA A 241 -9.45 -32.65 0.92
N GLN A 242 -8.93 -33.17 2.04
CA GLN A 242 -8.74 -34.61 2.26
C GLN A 242 -10.06 -35.39 2.28
N LYS A 243 -11.15 -34.75 2.70
CA LYS A 243 -12.50 -35.32 2.67
C LYS A 243 -13.11 -35.33 1.26
N GLY A 244 -12.39 -34.85 0.24
CA GLY A 244 -12.86 -34.77 -1.13
C GLY A 244 -14.04 -33.81 -1.29
N LEU A 245 -14.13 -32.80 -0.44
CA LEU A 245 -15.26 -31.84 -0.45
C LEU A 245 -15.02 -30.65 -1.38
N LEU A 246 -13.83 -30.56 -1.99
CA LEU A 246 -13.46 -29.52 -2.94
C LEU A 246 -13.44 -30.09 -4.37
N ASP A 247 -14.20 -29.46 -5.25
CA ASP A 247 -14.11 -29.67 -6.69
C ASP A 247 -12.88 -28.95 -7.29
N LEU A 248 -12.53 -29.30 -8.52
CA LEU A 248 -11.45 -28.65 -9.26
C LEU A 248 -11.75 -27.15 -9.47
N ILE A 249 -10.80 -26.28 -9.13
CA ILE A 249 -10.87 -24.86 -9.48
C ILE A 249 -10.19 -24.67 -10.84
N ASN A 250 -10.90 -24.13 -11.83
CA ASN A 250 -10.37 -23.84 -13.17
C ASN A 250 -9.64 -25.04 -13.81
N HIS A 251 -10.18 -26.26 -13.63
CA HIS A 251 -9.61 -27.52 -14.13
C HIS A 251 -8.20 -27.84 -13.59
N LYS A 252 -7.84 -27.35 -12.41
CA LYS A 252 -6.56 -27.64 -11.75
C LYS A 252 -6.79 -28.10 -10.32
N PRO A 253 -5.82 -28.83 -9.74
CA PRO A 253 -5.84 -29.13 -8.31
C PRO A 253 -5.96 -27.83 -7.52
N ALA A 254 -7.00 -27.75 -6.69
CA ALA A 254 -7.29 -26.60 -5.85
C ALA A 254 -6.09 -26.27 -4.92
N GLU A 255 -5.35 -27.30 -4.50
CA GLU A 255 -4.19 -27.24 -3.62
C GLU A 255 -3.15 -26.20 -4.06
N LEU A 256 -2.68 -26.24 -5.32
CA LEU A 256 -1.67 -25.31 -5.82
C LEU A 256 -2.18 -23.85 -5.89
N TYR A 257 -3.47 -23.66 -6.14
CA TYR A 257 -4.09 -22.34 -6.13
C TYR A 257 -4.10 -21.78 -4.71
N PHE A 258 -4.60 -22.57 -3.75
CA PHE A 258 -4.70 -22.13 -2.36
C PHE A 258 -3.36 -21.97 -1.67
N GLU A 259 -2.37 -22.83 -1.93
CA GLU A 259 -1.01 -22.64 -1.43
C GLU A 259 -0.43 -21.28 -1.83
N HIS A 260 -0.67 -20.87 -3.08
CA HIS A 260 -0.24 -19.56 -3.55
C HIS A 260 -0.97 -18.42 -2.80
N GLU A 261 -2.30 -18.50 -2.66
CA GLU A 261 -3.04 -17.46 -1.93
C GLU A 261 -2.63 -17.37 -0.46
N PHE A 262 -2.46 -18.52 0.21
CA PHE A 262 -2.03 -18.57 1.60
C PHE A 262 -0.63 -17.99 1.77
N TYR A 263 0.28 -18.26 0.84
CA TYR A 263 1.61 -17.66 0.86
C TYR A 263 1.52 -16.13 0.68
N GLY A 264 0.77 -15.66 -0.31
CA GLY A 264 0.57 -14.23 -0.57
C GLY A 264 -0.03 -13.49 0.62
N LEU A 265 -1.10 -14.04 1.21
CA LEU A 265 -1.75 -13.53 2.41
C LEU A 265 -0.75 -13.33 3.56
N LYS A 266 0.04 -14.38 3.85
CA LYS A 266 1.04 -14.34 4.93
C LYS A 266 2.10 -13.28 4.69
N GLN A 267 2.67 -13.24 3.48
CA GLN A 267 3.70 -12.26 3.12
C GLN A 267 3.19 -10.82 3.25
N MET A 268 2.02 -10.52 2.70
CA MET A 268 1.44 -9.18 2.73
C MET A 268 1.07 -8.74 4.14
N PHE A 269 0.50 -9.64 4.96
CA PHE A 269 0.22 -9.34 6.36
C PHE A 269 1.50 -9.02 7.16
N PHE A 270 2.56 -9.82 7.02
CA PHE A 270 3.81 -9.57 7.73
C PHE A 270 4.49 -8.28 7.26
N ALA A 271 4.47 -8.01 5.94
CA ALA A 271 4.97 -6.76 5.39
C ALA A 271 4.24 -5.55 6.00
N LYS A 272 2.91 -5.60 6.13
CA LYS A 272 2.12 -4.56 6.82
C LYS A 272 2.60 -4.37 8.26
N ASN A 273 2.76 -5.46 9.00
CA ASN A 273 3.18 -5.39 10.40
C ASN A 273 4.63 -4.90 10.56
N ASP A 274 5.52 -5.23 9.63
CA ASP A 274 6.91 -4.73 9.63
C ASP A 274 6.94 -3.21 9.43
N VAL A 275 6.13 -2.67 8.51
CA VAL A 275 5.99 -1.22 8.31
C VAL A 275 5.49 -0.55 9.61
N ASN A 276 4.47 -1.12 10.26
CA ASN A 276 3.99 -0.62 11.56
C ASN A 276 5.07 -0.70 12.65
N TYR A 277 5.86 -1.78 12.68
CA TYR A 277 6.95 -1.94 13.65
C TYR A 277 8.08 -0.93 13.45
N THR A 278 8.37 -0.57 12.19
CA THR A 278 9.44 0.37 11.83
C THR A 278 9.11 1.80 12.25
N TRP A 279 7.84 2.15 12.43
CA TRP A 279 7.44 3.48 12.96
C TRP A 279 7.97 3.74 14.38
N PHE A 280 8.18 2.70 15.18
CA PHE A 280 8.66 2.82 16.57
C PHE A 280 10.18 2.77 16.73
N LYS A 281 10.93 2.82 15.63
CA LYS A 281 12.41 2.85 15.65
C LYS A 281 12.89 4.20 15.13
#